data_AF-A0A0Q4FG53-F1
#
_entry.id   AF-A0A0Q4FG53-F1
#
_cell.length_a   1.000
_cell.length_b   1.000
_cell.length_c   1.000
_cell.angle_alpha   90.00
_cell.angle_beta   90.00
_cell.angle_gamma   90.00
#
_symmetry.space_group_name_H-M   'P 1'
#
loop_
_entity.id
_entity.type
_entity.pdbx_description
1 polymer ?
#
loop_
_entity_poly.entity_id
_entity_poly.type
_entity_poly.pdbx_seq_one_letter_code
_entity_poly.pdbx_strand_id
1 'polypeptide(L)'
;MEGVSLSSKVLTGDLILGDIRDVDERLFVNRLVGFPFDTWKRISYDNAKVMLRENIFIICFETIGKSVAQQIHTFLKDEEHYLGAFEIDHSDELQWYCYGECIGPKFRILNKDLYIMVDNDDPEMREYAAEEKTFFEGLFFAHVKIENSNYRYSVFDDHHNYEHARRGAEWRKSVDALFASISDEITGKLIDVAPDLTNKLWALTSAFDAALVGEQYAHVMTSCRRVFEYVTGCLFPATEQIIDGRSLKEDKYKNRLMAFATKQLQSKTNVEMIVSATATLFKEWEKLYALFNKGVHDETHRSECRRCIIRTVLLLDDIISLRVEPFQTNIVSDKWINDLHDKYK
;
A
#
# COMPACT_ATOMS: atom_id res chain seq x y z
N MET A 1 -9.87 8.07 -13.60
CA MET A 1 -9.47 7.72 -12.21
C MET A 1 -10.59 6.93 -11.52
N GLU A 2 -11.13 5.88 -12.17
CA GLU A 2 -12.14 5.03 -11.54
C GLU A 2 -11.43 3.90 -10.78
N GLY A 3 -11.79 3.69 -9.51
CA GLY A 3 -11.30 2.58 -8.69
C GLY A 3 -10.12 2.88 -7.76
N VAL A 4 -9.51 4.06 -7.80
CA VAL A 4 -8.48 4.44 -6.81
C VAL A 4 -9.15 5.14 -5.63
N SER A 5 -9.24 4.46 -4.50
CA SER A 5 -9.58 5.10 -3.23
C SER A 5 -8.47 6.09 -2.87
N LEU A 6 -8.81 7.37 -2.91
CA LEU A 6 -7.93 8.48 -2.63
C LEU A 6 -8.34 9.07 -1.28
N SER A 7 -7.47 9.02 -0.29
CA SER A 7 -7.64 9.78 0.94
C SER A 7 -6.43 10.67 1.05
N SER A 8 -6.58 11.98 0.89
CA SER A 8 -5.48 12.93 0.99
C SER A 8 -5.97 14.26 1.52
N LYS A 9 -5.16 14.88 2.38
CA LYS A 9 -5.19 16.34 2.52
C LYS A 9 -4.43 16.96 1.36
N VAL A 10 -4.91 18.11 0.91
CA VAL A 10 -4.32 18.90 -0.17
C VAL A 10 -3.92 20.25 0.42
N LEU A 11 -2.62 20.49 0.40
CA LEU A 11 -1.99 21.72 0.83
C LEU A 11 -1.76 22.54 -0.43
N THR A 12 -2.19 23.79 -0.44
CA THR A 12 -2.05 24.67 -1.61
C THR A 12 -1.64 26.06 -1.20
N GLY A 13 -0.72 26.67 -1.94
CA GLY A 13 -0.28 28.02 -1.67
C GLY A 13 1.01 28.35 -2.40
N ASP A 14 1.42 29.61 -2.27
CA ASP A 14 2.70 30.08 -2.79
C ASP A 14 3.85 29.56 -1.92
N LEU A 15 4.89 29.05 -2.57
CA LEU A 15 6.13 28.70 -1.90
C LEU A 15 6.86 29.98 -1.51
N ILE A 16 6.79 30.31 -0.22
CA ILE A 16 7.49 31.47 0.33
C ILE A 16 8.88 31.02 0.75
N LEU A 17 9.85 31.25 -0.12
CA LEU A 17 11.26 31.13 0.24
C LEU A 17 11.69 32.47 0.85
N GLY A 18 12.09 32.43 2.12
CA GLY A 18 12.65 33.60 2.79
C GLY A 18 13.93 34.10 2.11
N ASP A 19 14.60 35.04 2.74
CA ASP A 19 15.77 35.71 2.19
C ASP A 19 17.01 34.79 2.23
N ILE A 20 17.22 33.99 1.18
CA ILE A 20 18.34 33.03 1.06
C ILE A 20 19.62 33.77 0.68
N ARG A 21 20.10 34.70 1.53
CA ARG A 21 21.27 35.54 1.18
C ARG A 21 22.64 34.86 1.39
N ASP A 22 22.70 33.78 2.17
CA ASP A 22 23.98 33.20 2.65
C ASP A 22 24.12 31.68 2.43
N VAL A 23 23.27 31.04 1.61
CA VAL A 23 23.33 29.59 1.36
C VAL A 23 23.79 29.30 -0.07
N ASP A 24 24.64 28.29 -0.24
CA ASP A 24 24.98 27.74 -1.56
C ASP A 24 23.68 27.35 -2.30
N GLU A 25 23.39 28.05 -3.40
CA GLU A 25 22.18 27.89 -4.22
C GLU A 25 21.95 26.42 -4.57
N ARG A 26 23.01 25.73 -4.97
CA ARG A 26 22.92 24.35 -5.43
C ARG A 26 22.63 23.41 -4.28
N LEU A 27 23.27 23.61 -3.13
CA LEU A 27 22.99 22.84 -1.94
C LEU A 27 21.55 23.06 -1.47
N PHE A 28 21.07 24.30 -1.49
CA PHE A 28 19.72 24.65 -1.08
C PHE A 28 18.66 24.01 -2.00
N VAL A 29 18.78 24.18 -3.31
CA VAL A 29 17.86 23.56 -4.30
C VAL A 29 17.87 22.03 -4.18
N ASN A 30 19.06 21.45 -3.96
CA ASN A 30 19.21 20.02 -3.76
C ASN A 30 18.45 19.54 -2.53
N ARG A 31 18.47 20.27 -1.41
CA ARG A 31 17.68 19.92 -0.23
C ARG A 31 16.19 20.20 -0.42
N LEU A 32 15.84 21.34 -1.00
CA LEU A 32 14.47 21.76 -1.25
C LEU A 32 13.68 20.71 -2.05
N VAL A 33 14.27 20.17 -3.11
CA VAL A 33 13.64 19.15 -3.98
C VAL A 33 14.09 17.71 -3.64
N GLY A 34 15.06 17.58 -2.73
CA GLY A 34 15.54 16.30 -2.25
C GLY A 34 16.40 15.53 -3.24
N PHE A 35 17.12 16.20 -4.15
CA PHE A 35 18.02 15.58 -5.13
C PHE A 35 19.04 14.57 -4.55
N PRO A 36 19.54 14.66 -3.31
CA PRO A 36 20.40 13.62 -2.73
C PRO A 36 19.63 12.43 -2.13
N PHE A 37 18.30 12.48 -2.02
CA PHE A 37 17.47 11.43 -1.43
C PHE A 37 16.91 10.49 -2.50
N ASP A 38 16.70 9.22 -2.14
CA ASP A 38 16.03 8.22 -2.98
C ASP A 38 14.49 8.40 -2.95
N THR A 39 14.04 9.61 -3.28
CA THR A 39 12.62 9.98 -3.39
C THR A 39 12.23 10.13 -4.85
N TRP A 40 10.95 9.88 -5.16
CA TRP A 40 10.45 10.02 -6.53
C TRP A 40 10.48 11.47 -7.02
N LYS A 41 10.98 11.69 -8.24
CA LYS A 41 11.13 13.03 -8.84
C LYS A 41 10.87 13.03 -10.34
N ARG A 42 10.24 14.10 -10.79
CA ARG A 42 9.91 14.47 -12.17
C ARG A 42 10.01 15.98 -12.34
N ILE A 43 11.08 16.55 -11.82
CA ILE A 43 11.46 17.95 -11.93
C ILE A 43 12.96 18.01 -12.23
N SER A 44 13.35 18.86 -13.17
CA SER A 44 14.75 19.09 -13.49
C SER A 44 15.39 20.04 -12.47
N TYR A 45 16.71 20.00 -12.33
CA TYR A 45 17.42 20.97 -11.51
C TYR A 45 17.20 22.41 -12.00
N ASP A 46 17.15 22.62 -13.33
CA ASP A 46 16.90 23.94 -13.90
C ASP A 46 15.52 24.49 -13.59
N ASN A 47 14.48 23.65 -13.63
CA ASN A 47 13.13 24.04 -13.23
C ASN A 47 13.07 24.31 -11.71
N ALA A 48 13.77 23.52 -10.91
CA ALA A 48 13.84 23.73 -9.47
C ALA A 48 14.48 25.07 -9.08
N LYS A 49 15.49 25.55 -9.83
CA LYS A 49 16.09 26.88 -9.60
C LYS A 49 15.10 28.03 -9.80
N VAL A 50 14.09 27.85 -10.66
CA VAL A 50 13.05 28.89 -10.88
C VAL A 50 12.34 29.22 -9.57
N MET A 51 12.20 28.23 -8.67
CA MET A 51 11.61 28.41 -7.35
C MET A 51 12.31 29.46 -6.48
N LEU A 52 13.59 29.77 -6.75
CA LEU A 52 14.35 30.77 -6.00
C LEU A 52 14.12 32.21 -6.47
N ARG A 53 13.50 32.39 -7.64
CA ARG A 53 13.45 33.68 -8.35
C ARG A 53 12.03 34.14 -8.61
N GLU A 54 11.13 33.19 -8.77
CA GLU A 54 9.74 33.42 -9.11
C GLU A 54 8.82 32.93 -7.99
N ASN A 55 7.62 33.52 -7.90
CA ASN A 55 6.59 33.01 -7.01
C ASN A 55 6.00 31.74 -7.61
N ILE A 56 6.15 30.62 -6.89
CA ILE A 56 5.69 29.31 -7.34
C ILE A 56 4.49 28.87 -6.53
N PHE A 57 3.37 28.62 -7.21
CA PHE A 57 2.22 27.99 -6.61
C PHE A 57 2.44 26.47 -6.52
N ILE A 58 2.20 25.90 -5.35
CA ILE A 58 2.40 24.48 -5.07
C ILE A 58 1.06 23.83 -4.73
N ILE A 59 0.88 22.60 -5.23
CA ILE A 59 -0.18 21.69 -4.81
C ILE A 59 0.50 20.46 -4.24
N CYS A 60 0.37 20.26 -2.93
CA CYS A 60 0.93 19.14 -2.20
C CYS A 60 -0.19 18.20 -1.77
N PHE A 61 -0.04 16.92 -2.10
CA PHE A 61 -0.92 15.86 -1.61
C PHE A 61 -0.19 15.08 -0.53
N GLU A 62 -0.70 15.09 0.71
CA GLU A 62 -0.05 14.36 1.80
C GLU A 62 0.02 12.85 1.55
N THR A 63 -1.02 12.30 0.91
CA THR A 63 -1.13 10.85 0.71
C THR A 63 -1.70 10.54 -0.67
N ILE A 64 -0.80 10.25 -1.62
CA ILE A 64 -1.13 9.70 -2.93
C ILE A 64 -0.21 8.53 -3.28
N GLY A 65 -0.73 7.59 -4.06
CA GLY A 65 0.09 6.52 -4.63
C GLY A 65 1.04 7.07 -5.71
N LYS A 66 2.24 6.51 -5.79
CA LYS A 66 3.26 6.86 -6.81
C LYS A 66 2.73 6.75 -8.25
N SER A 67 1.84 5.80 -8.53
CA SER A 67 1.19 5.65 -9.84
C SER A 67 0.29 6.84 -10.18
N VAL A 68 -0.48 7.35 -9.21
CA VAL A 68 -1.33 8.54 -9.37
C VAL A 68 -0.46 9.78 -9.58
N ALA A 69 0.59 9.96 -8.76
CA ALA A 69 1.54 11.05 -8.92
C ALA A 69 2.18 11.07 -10.32
N GLN A 70 2.57 9.90 -10.84
CA GLN A 70 3.12 9.75 -12.19
C GLN A 70 2.09 10.07 -13.27
N GLN A 71 0.83 9.70 -13.10
CA GLN A 71 -0.24 10.07 -14.04
C GLN A 71 -0.44 11.58 -14.07
N ILE A 72 -0.58 12.24 -12.92
CA ILE A 72 -0.71 13.70 -12.81
C ILE A 72 0.45 14.39 -13.51
N HIS A 73 1.68 13.98 -13.22
CA HIS A 73 2.86 14.51 -13.90
C HIS A 73 2.78 14.32 -15.43
N THR A 74 2.38 13.14 -15.90
CA THR A 74 2.30 12.84 -17.33
C THR A 74 1.25 13.70 -18.05
N PHE A 75 0.16 14.06 -17.37
CA PHE A 75 -0.85 14.97 -17.91
C PHE A 75 -0.39 16.43 -17.94
N LEU A 76 0.40 16.86 -16.95
CA LEU A 76 0.81 18.26 -16.81
C LEU A 76 2.17 18.59 -17.45
N LYS A 77 2.99 17.60 -17.79
CA LYS A 77 4.39 17.80 -18.24
C LYS A 77 4.56 18.75 -19.45
N ASP A 78 3.52 18.88 -20.27
CA ASP A 78 3.54 19.67 -21.50
C ASP A 78 2.90 21.06 -21.30
N GLU A 79 2.39 21.36 -20.09
CA GLU A 79 1.85 22.68 -19.72
C GLU A 79 2.96 23.69 -19.46
N GLU A 80 2.86 24.89 -20.05
CA GLU A 80 3.91 25.91 -20.04
C GLU A 80 4.40 26.30 -18.63
N HIS A 81 3.48 26.37 -17.66
CA HIS A 81 3.76 26.83 -16.30
C HIS A 81 4.01 25.69 -15.31
N TYR A 82 4.01 24.44 -15.76
CA TYR A 82 4.24 23.29 -14.89
C TYR A 82 5.73 23.00 -14.74
N LEU A 83 6.27 23.22 -13.53
CA LEU A 83 7.70 23.04 -13.26
C LEU A 83 8.09 21.57 -13.05
N GLY A 84 7.17 20.72 -12.61
CA GLY A 84 7.42 19.31 -12.32
C GLY A 84 6.75 18.82 -11.04
N ALA A 85 7.04 17.59 -10.64
CA ALA A 85 6.56 16.99 -9.40
C ALA A 85 7.67 16.21 -8.69
N PHE A 86 7.60 16.12 -7.38
CA PHE A 86 8.51 15.33 -6.56
C PHE A 86 7.84 14.91 -5.26
N GLU A 87 8.39 13.88 -4.63
CA GLU A 87 7.99 13.40 -3.32
C GLU A 87 8.69 14.20 -2.22
N ILE A 88 7.90 14.65 -1.25
CA ILE A 88 8.35 15.39 -0.07
C ILE A 88 8.74 14.39 1.02
N ASP A 89 9.92 14.58 1.60
CA ASP A 89 10.38 13.84 2.76
C ASP A 89 10.23 14.69 4.03
N HIS A 90 9.16 14.44 4.79
CA HIS A 90 8.92 15.13 6.06
C HIS A 90 9.92 14.79 7.18
N SER A 91 10.89 13.90 6.94
CA SER A 91 12.05 13.75 7.83
C SER A 91 13.19 14.74 7.55
N ASP A 92 13.10 15.54 6.48
CA ASP A 92 13.96 16.72 6.28
C ASP A 92 13.23 17.98 6.75
N GLU A 93 13.88 18.72 7.65
CA GLU A 93 13.32 19.92 8.29
C GLU A 93 13.01 21.04 7.29
N LEU A 94 13.86 21.23 6.26
CA LEU A 94 13.65 22.29 5.27
C LEU A 94 12.41 21.98 4.44
N GLN A 95 12.27 20.73 3.98
CA GLN A 95 11.08 20.33 3.22
C GLN A 95 9.81 20.37 4.07
N TRP A 96 9.88 19.93 5.33
CA TRP A 96 8.74 20.05 6.23
C TRP A 96 8.32 21.51 6.43
N TYR A 97 9.27 22.41 6.69
CA TYR A 97 8.97 23.83 6.83
C TYR A 97 8.36 24.41 5.55
N CYS A 98 9.02 24.21 4.40
CA CYS A 98 8.58 24.79 3.13
C CYS A 98 7.25 24.21 2.62
N TYR A 99 6.98 22.92 2.82
CA TYR A 99 5.81 22.26 2.21
C TYR A 99 4.73 21.82 3.20
N GLY A 100 5.02 21.80 4.50
CA GLY A 100 4.09 21.41 5.56
C GLY A 100 3.64 22.58 6.44
N GLU A 101 4.53 23.53 6.73
CA GLU A 101 4.20 24.72 7.55
C GLU A 101 3.80 25.92 6.69
N CYS A 102 4.62 26.26 5.69
CA CYS A 102 4.35 27.45 4.86
C CYS A 102 3.14 27.27 3.94
N ILE A 103 2.80 26.03 3.60
CA ILE A 103 1.69 25.70 2.70
C ILE A 103 0.60 25.03 3.53
N GLY A 104 -0.42 25.79 3.90
CA GLY A 104 -1.50 25.30 4.75
C GLY A 104 -2.45 24.33 4.02
N PRO A 105 -3.10 23.40 4.75
CA PRO A 105 -4.13 22.54 4.18
C PRO A 105 -5.37 23.35 3.81
N LYS A 106 -5.88 23.15 2.60
CA LYS A 106 -7.10 23.81 2.10
C LYS A 106 -8.23 22.83 1.83
N PHE A 107 -7.89 21.62 1.41
CA PHE A 107 -8.88 20.63 1.05
C PHE A 107 -8.55 19.26 1.65
N ARG A 108 -9.57 18.43 1.82
CA ARG A 108 -9.44 17.00 2.03
C ARG A 108 -10.27 16.28 0.98
N ILE A 109 -9.63 15.37 0.26
CA ILE A 109 -10.27 14.49 -0.69
C ILE A 109 -10.44 13.13 -0.04
N LEU A 110 -11.68 12.64 0.04
CA LEU A 110 -12.03 11.30 0.49
C LEU A 110 -12.83 10.61 -0.61
N ASN A 111 -12.13 9.79 -1.40
CA ASN A 111 -12.62 9.14 -2.60
C ASN A 111 -13.20 10.16 -3.58
N LYS A 112 -14.52 10.18 -3.76
CA LYS A 112 -15.23 11.13 -4.62
C LYS A 112 -15.77 12.35 -3.87
N ASP A 113 -15.54 12.46 -2.57
CA ASP A 113 -15.98 13.60 -1.77
C ASP A 113 -14.83 14.59 -1.57
N LEU A 114 -15.15 15.88 -1.70
CA LEU A 114 -14.27 16.99 -1.37
C LEU A 114 -14.75 17.68 -0.10
N TYR A 115 -13.82 17.99 0.80
CA TYR A 115 -14.05 18.75 2.00
C TYR A 115 -13.18 20.01 1.95
N ILE A 116 -13.82 21.17 1.95
CA ILE A 116 -13.16 22.47 2.02
C ILE A 116 -12.92 22.77 3.50
N MET A 117 -11.66 22.95 3.87
CA MET A 117 -11.26 23.12 5.27
C MET A 117 -11.35 24.59 5.65
N VAL A 118 -12.03 24.87 6.76
CA VAL A 118 -12.14 26.22 7.34
C VAL A 118 -11.75 26.20 8.81
N ASP A 119 -11.12 27.27 9.28
CA ASP A 119 -10.91 27.46 10.71
C ASP A 119 -12.21 27.87 11.40
N ASN A 120 -12.43 27.38 12.62
CA ASN A 120 -13.69 27.58 13.33
C ASN A 120 -14.02 29.06 13.52
N ASP A 121 -15.26 29.41 13.19
CA ASP A 121 -15.90 30.70 13.47
C ASP A 121 -15.32 31.93 12.78
N ASP A 122 -14.48 31.74 11.75
CA ASP A 122 -14.08 32.80 10.83
C ASP A 122 -15.16 33.03 9.76
N PRO A 123 -15.86 34.18 9.74
CA PRO A 123 -16.88 34.48 8.75
C PRO A 123 -16.32 34.64 7.32
N GLU A 124 -15.11 35.19 7.17
CA GLU A 124 -14.49 35.42 5.87
C GLU A 124 -14.10 34.09 5.22
N MET A 125 -13.53 33.16 6.00
CA MET A 125 -13.24 31.81 5.49
C MET A 125 -14.50 31.03 5.12
N ARG A 126 -15.62 31.25 5.83
CA ARG A 126 -16.90 30.60 5.49
C ARG A 126 -17.49 31.14 4.19
N GLU A 127 -17.37 32.45 3.94
CA GLU A 127 -17.76 33.06 2.68
C GLU A 127 -16.91 32.52 1.52
N TYR A 128 -15.58 32.54 1.67
CA TYR A 128 -14.66 31.91 0.72
C TYR A 128 -14.99 30.44 0.44
N ALA A 129 -15.23 29.64 1.49
CA ALA A 129 -15.57 28.23 1.33
C ALA A 129 -16.91 28.00 0.62
N ALA A 130 -17.87 28.93 0.73
CA ALA A 130 -19.12 28.85 -0.01
C ALA A 130 -18.93 29.13 -1.51
N GLU A 131 -18.04 30.06 -1.87
CA GLU A 131 -17.65 30.32 -3.25
C GLU A 131 -16.93 29.11 -3.87
N GLU A 132 -15.89 28.60 -3.19
CA GLU A 132 -15.15 27.40 -3.60
C GLU A 132 -16.07 26.20 -3.74
N LYS A 133 -17.00 26.02 -2.79
CA LYS A 133 -18.00 24.95 -2.86
C LYS A 133 -18.80 25.02 -4.16
N THR A 134 -19.28 26.21 -4.52
CA THR A 134 -20.04 26.43 -5.75
C THR A 134 -19.22 26.07 -7.00
N PHE A 135 -17.93 26.43 -7.00
CA PHE A 135 -17.01 26.08 -8.09
C PHE A 135 -16.83 24.56 -8.21
N PHE A 136 -16.55 23.86 -7.09
CA PHE A 136 -16.25 22.44 -7.10
C PHE A 136 -17.48 21.53 -7.29
N GLU A 137 -18.68 21.98 -6.92
CA GLU A 137 -19.93 21.24 -7.16
C GLU A 137 -20.21 21.03 -8.66
N GLY A 138 -19.65 21.88 -9.53
CA GLY A 138 -19.73 21.72 -10.99
C GLY A 138 -18.72 20.73 -11.59
N LEU A 139 -17.86 20.13 -10.77
CA LEU A 139 -16.78 19.25 -11.22
C LEU A 139 -17.10 17.76 -10.96
N PHE A 140 -16.06 16.92 -10.93
CA PHE A 140 -16.18 15.46 -10.87
C PHE A 140 -16.41 14.88 -9.46
N PHE A 141 -16.59 15.73 -8.44
CA PHE A 141 -16.83 15.30 -7.07
C PHE A 141 -18.31 14.91 -6.86
N ALA A 142 -18.54 13.82 -6.12
CA ALA A 142 -19.88 13.37 -5.77
C ALA A 142 -20.54 14.30 -4.75
N HIS A 143 -19.76 14.79 -3.79
CA HIS A 143 -20.20 15.77 -2.81
C HIS A 143 -19.08 16.75 -2.50
N VAL A 144 -19.45 18.01 -2.29
CA VAL A 144 -18.56 19.04 -1.76
C VAL A 144 -19.11 19.54 -0.44
N LYS A 145 -18.32 19.42 0.61
CA LYS A 145 -18.69 19.71 2.00
C LYS A 145 -17.72 20.72 2.59
N ILE A 146 -18.12 21.37 3.66
CA ILE A 146 -17.25 22.22 4.47
C ILE A 146 -16.88 21.43 5.73
N GLU A 147 -15.60 21.39 6.07
CA GLU A 147 -15.04 20.74 7.26
C GLU A 147 -14.38 21.79 8.13
N ASN A 148 -14.69 21.78 9.42
CA ASN A 148 -13.99 22.59 10.40
C ASN A 148 -12.63 21.95 10.76
N SER A 149 -11.53 22.68 10.57
CA SER A 149 -10.17 22.25 10.95
C SER A 149 -10.02 22.13 12.47
N ASN A 150 -10.81 22.88 13.24
CA ASN A 150 -10.69 23.03 14.70
C ASN A 150 -9.28 23.44 15.14
N TYR A 151 -8.66 24.41 14.44
CA TYR A 151 -7.30 24.91 14.69
C TYR A 151 -6.18 23.88 14.51
N ARG A 152 -6.48 22.71 13.93
CA ARG A 152 -5.44 21.79 13.46
C ARG A 152 -4.58 22.47 12.41
N TYR A 153 -3.28 22.18 12.41
CA TYR A 153 -2.30 22.80 11.49
C TYR A 153 -2.13 24.32 11.70
N SER A 154 -2.48 24.82 12.89
CA SER A 154 -2.19 26.19 13.31
C SER A 154 -1.16 26.18 14.42
N VAL A 155 -0.71 27.36 14.84
CA VAL A 155 0.13 27.56 16.02
C VAL A 155 -0.49 27.05 17.33
N PHE A 156 -1.80 26.75 17.33
CA PHE A 156 -2.52 26.19 18.48
C PHE A 156 -2.56 24.65 18.47
N ASP A 157 -2.10 23.99 17.40
CA ASP A 157 -1.99 22.53 17.31
C ASP A 157 -0.65 22.08 17.87
N ASP A 158 -0.67 21.54 19.08
CA ASP A 158 0.52 20.99 19.76
C ASP A 158 1.16 19.81 19.01
N HIS A 159 0.43 19.19 18.07
CA HIS A 159 0.94 18.11 17.21
C HIS A 159 1.45 18.63 15.85
N HIS A 160 1.26 19.91 15.52
CA HIS A 160 1.80 20.53 14.31
C HIS A 160 3.20 21.06 14.60
N ASN A 161 4.17 20.14 14.59
CA ASN A 161 5.58 20.47 14.74
C ASN A 161 6.45 19.44 14.01
N TYR A 162 7.70 19.85 13.75
CA TYR A 162 8.65 19.05 12.99
C TYR A 162 8.89 17.66 13.61
N GLU A 163 9.00 17.57 14.94
CA GLU A 163 9.25 16.29 15.61
C GLU A 163 8.11 15.28 15.40
N HIS A 164 6.86 15.74 15.41
CA HIS A 164 5.72 14.88 15.10
C HIS A 164 5.69 14.45 13.63
N ALA A 165 5.98 15.37 12.70
CA ALA A 165 6.05 15.06 11.27
C ALA A 165 7.19 14.08 10.94
N ARG A 166 8.39 14.31 11.51
CA ARG A 166 9.56 13.43 11.38
C ARG A 166 9.25 12.02 11.86
N ARG A 167 8.66 11.88 13.06
CA ARG A 167 8.25 10.55 13.60
C ARG A 167 7.23 9.86 12.70
N GLY A 168 6.27 10.59 12.14
CA GLY A 168 5.32 10.04 11.17
C GLY A 168 6.00 9.50 9.91
N ALA A 169 6.95 10.27 9.35
CA ALA A 169 7.72 9.85 8.18
C ALA A 169 8.62 8.64 8.47
N GLU A 170 9.33 8.64 9.60
CA GLU A 170 10.19 7.53 10.03
C GLU A 170 9.39 6.26 10.31
N TRP A 171 8.20 6.39 10.93
CA TRP A 171 7.29 5.27 11.14
C TRP A 171 6.85 4.65 9.80
N ARG A 172 6.45 5.48 8.82
CA ARG A 172 6.06 4.99 7.49
C ARG A 172 7.21 4.22 6.82
N LYS A 173 8.41 4.80 6.80
CA LYS A 173 9.62 4.14 6.26
C LYS A 173 9.90 2.80 6.96
N SER A 174 9.76 2.75 8.28
CA SER A 174 9.99 1.54 9.08
C SER A 174 8.95 0.45 8.77
N VAL A 175 7.68 0.82 8.63
CA VAL A 175 6.61 -0.13 8.29
C VAL A 175 6.78 -0.67 6.87
N ASP A 176 7.15 0.18 5.90
CA ASP A 176 7.42 -0.26 4.53
C ASP A 176 8.56 -1.30 4.50
N ALA A 177 9.63 -1.08 5.27
CA ALA A 177 10.72 -2.03 5.43
C ALA A 177 10.29 -3.37 6.06
N LEU A 178 9.37 -3.35 7.03
CA LEU A 178 8.83 -4.57 7.62
C LEU A 178 8.05 -5.41 6.59
N PHE A 179 7.22 -4.78 5.76
CA PHE A 179 6.49 -5.49 4.70
C PHE A 179 7.41 -6.03 3.60
N ALA A 180 8.48 -5.30 3.26
CA ALA A 180 9.51 -5.79 2.35
C ALA A 180 10.21 -7.03 2.93
N SER A 181 10.61 -6.98 4.20
CA SER A 181 11.23 -8.12 4.91
C SER A 181 10.35 -9.36 4.91
N ILE A 182 9.04 -9.22 5.18
CA ILE A 182 8.09 -10.35 5.12
C ILE A 182 8.11 -10.99 3.72
N SER A 183 8.10 -10.16 2.66
CA SER A 183 8.11 -10.65 1.29
C SER A 183 9.40 -11.41 0.96
N ASP A 184 10.54 -10.89 1.41
CA ASP A 184 11.85 -11.53 1.25
C ASP A 184 11.93 -12.86 2.01
N GLU A 185 11.41 -12.92 3.24
CA GLU A 185 11.38 -14.16 4.04
C GLU A 185 10.51 -15.24 3.43
N ILE A 186 9.31 -14.90 2.97
CA ILE A 186 8.40 -15.81 2.26
C ILE A 186 9.11 -16.39 1.03
N THR A 187 9.72 -15.51 0.24
CA THR A 187 10.44 -15.87 -1.00
C THR A 187 11.62 -16.79 -0.68
N GLY A 188 12.47 -16.40 0.28
CA GLY A 188 13.67 -17.14 0.66
C GLY A 188 13.39 -18.50 1.30
N LYS A 189 12.30 -18.65 2.05
CA LYS A 189 11.96 -19.92 2.71
C LYS A 189 11.08 -20.85 1.86
N LEU A 190 10.22 -20.32 0.97
CA LEU A 190 9.24 -21.14 0.27
C LEU A 190 9.59 -21.50 -1.17
N ILE A 191 10.44 -20.76 -1.90
CA ILE A 191 10.68 -21.04 -3.33
C ILE A 191 11.18 -22.48 -3.56
N ASP A 192 12.05 -22.98 -2.69
CA ASP A 192 12.65 -24.32 -2.85
C ASP A 192 11.64 -25.48 -2.70
N VAL A 193 10.57 -25.26 -1.93
CA VAL A 193 9.51 -26.26 -1.70
C VAL A 193 8.27 -26.00 -2.56
N ALA A 194 8.05 -24.75 -2.94
CA ALA A 194 6.92 -24.25 -3.72
C ALA A 194 7.42 -23.39 -4.90
N PRO A 195 8.07 -24.00 -5.91
CA PRO A 195 8.79 -23.27 -6.97
C PRO A 195 7.92 -22.38 -7.86
N ASP A 196 6.61 -22.63 -7.94
CA ASP A 196 5.67 -21.82 -8.72
C ASP A 196 5.05 -20.67 -7.89
N LEU A 197 5.47 -20.49 -6.63
CA LEU A 197 4.90 -19.49 -5.73
C LEU A 197 5.04 -18.07 -6.30
N THR A 198 6.22 -17.71 -6.82
CA THR A 198 6.49 -16.38 -7.37
C THR A 198 5.58 -16.06 -8.56
N ASN A 199 5.38 -17.01 -9.48
CA ASN A 199 4.47 -16.85 -10.60
C ASN A 199 3.02 -16.65 -10.12
N LYS A 200 2.58 -17.41 -9.11
CA LYS A 200 1.23 -17.28 -8.57
C LYS A 200 1.02 -15.95 -7.85
N LEU A 201 2.01 -15.48 -7.09
CA LEU A 201 1.98 -14.17 -6.43
C LEU A 201 1.99 -13.03 -7.46
N TRP A 202 2.81 -13.14 -8.50
CA TRP A 202 2.85 -12.16 -9.59
C TRP A 202 1.52 -12.12 -10.35
N ALA A 203 0.92 -13.27 -10.66
CA ALA A 203 -0.39 -13.34 -11.31
C ALA A 203 -1.49 -12.75 -10.43
N LEU A 204 -1.44 -12.99 -9.10
CA LEU A 204 -2.37 -12.43 -8.13
C LEU A 204 -2.29 -10.90 -8.09
N THR A 205 -1.10 -10.31 -7.96
CA THR A 205 -0.93 -8.86 -7.89
C THR A 205 -1.24 -8.18 -9.22
N SER A 206 -0.83 -8.77 -10.34
CA SER A 206 -1.15 -8.26 -11.68
C SER A 206 -2.66 -8.28 -11.95
N ALA A 207 -3.36 -9.35 -11.55
CA ALA A 207 -4.81 -9.42 -11.68
C ALA A 207 -5.53 -8.38 -10.80
N PHE A 208 -5.00 -8.12 -9.60
CA PHE A 208 -5.54 -7.08 -8.71
C PHE A 208 -5.35 -5.67 -9.26
N ASP A 209 -4.18 -5.38 -9.82
CA ASP A 209 -3.89 -4.06 -10.40
C ASP A 209 -4.71 -3.77 -11.65
N ALA A 210 -5.02 -4.81 -12.44
CA ALA A 210 -5.86 -4.71 -13.63
C ALA A 210 -7.38 -4.77 -13.35
N ALA A 211 -7.80 -5.11 -12.13
CA ALA A 211 -9.20 -5.29 -11.80
C ALA A 211 -9.96 -3.95 -11.74
N LEU A 212 -11.09 -3.89 -12.43
CA LEU A 212 -12.00 -2.75 -12.51
C LEU A 212 -13.41 -3.09 -12.04
N VAL A 213 -13.86 -4.34 -12.21
CA VAL A 213 -15.23 -4.78 -11.93
C VAL A 213 -15.27 -5.93 -10.93
N GLY A 214 -16.41 -6.08 -10.24
CA GLY A 214 -16.64 -7.15 -9.25
C GLY A 214 -16.22 -8.56 -9.67
N GLU A 215 -16.47 -8.98 -10.90
CA GLU A 215 -16.06 -10.32 -11.39
C GLU A 215 -14.53 -10.51 -11.37
N GLN A 216 -13.77 -9.48 -11.77
CA GLN A 216 -12.31 -9.52 -11.74
C GLN A 216 -11.81 -9.57 -10.29
N TYR A 217 -12.44 -8.84 -9.37
CA TYR A 217 -12.15 -8.93 -7.93
C TYR A 217 -12.47 -10.32 -7.36
N ALA A 218 -13.54 -10.98 -7.79
CA ALA A 218 -13.84 -12.38 -7.42
C ALA A 218 -12.75 -13.35 -7.89
N HIS A 219 -12.19 -13.13 -9.08
CA HIS A 219 -11.05 -13.89 -9.58
C HIS A 219 -9.78 -13.69 -8.73
N VAL A 220 -9.51 -12.47 -8.26
CA VAL A 220 -8.41 -12.17 -7.32
C VAL A 220 -8.59 -12.94 -6.01
N MET A 221 -9.80 -13.00 -5.44
CA MET A 221 -10.06 -13.76 -4.20
C MET A 221 -9.85 -15.26 -4.37
N THR A 222 -10.26 -15.80 -5.51
CA THR A 222 -10.00 -17.20 -5.85
C THR A 222 -8.49 -17.45 -5.98
N SER A 223 -7.74 -16.48 -6.52
CA SER A 223 -6.28 -16.55 -6.65
C SER A 223 -5.58 -16.52 -5.29
N CYS A 224 -6.02 -15.70 -4.31
CA CYS A 224 -5.52 -15.74 -2.94
C CYS A 224 -5.65 -17.14 -2.33
N ARG A 225 -6.83 -17.75 -2.47
CA ARG A 225 -7.08 -19.11 -1.99
C ARG A 225 -6.17 -20.14 -2.66
N ARG A 226 -6.02 -20.08 -3.98
CA ARG A 226 -5.15 -20.99 -4.75
C ARG A 226 -3.68 -20.88 -4.37
N VAL A 227 -3.18 -19.67 -4.08
CA VAL A 227 -1.81 -19.47 -3.58
C VAL A 227 -1.63 -20.24 -2.27
N PHE A 228 -2.57 -20.08 -1.33
CA PHE A 228 -2.51 -20.79 -0.05
C PHE A 228 -2.62 -22.31 -0.20
N GLU A 229 -3.60 -22.80 -0.97
CA GLU A 229 -3.78 -24.24 -1.22
C GLU A 229 -2.54 -24.85 -1.89
N TYR A 230 -1.88 -24.12 -2.79
CA TYR A 230 -0.63 -24.54 -3.40
C TYR A 230 0.50 -24.68 -2.37
N VAL A 231 0.79 -23.63 -1.60
CA VAL A 231 1.86 -23.66 -0.59
C VAL A 231 1.60 -24.76 0.44
N THR A 232 0.38 -24.86 0.94
CA THR A 232 -0.01 -25.90 1.91
C THR A 232 0.07 -27.31 1.31
N GLY A 233 -0.27 -27.48 0.03
CA GLY A 233 -0.09 -28.75 -0.69
C GLY A 233 1.38 -29.16 -0.81
N CYS A 234 2.28 -28.20 -1.01
CA CYS A 234 3.73 -28.45 -1.05
C CYS A 234 4.32 -28.77 0.34
N LEU A 235 3.92 -28.02 1.37
CA LEU A 235 4.48 -28.14 2.72
C LEU A 235 3.95 -29.35 3.50
N PHE A 236 2.66 -29.64 3.35
CA PHE A 236 1.97 -30.72 4.05
C PHE A 236 0.97 -31.39 3.11
N PRO A 237 1.46 -32.26 2.21
CA PRO A 237 0.64 -32.89 1.18
C PRO A 237 -0.49 -33.73 1.77
N ALA A 238 -1.56 -33.87 1.01
CA ALA A 238 -2.70 -34.70 1.42
C ALA A 238 -2.29 -36.17 1.55
N THR A 239 -2.84 -36.86 2.54
CA THR A 239 -2.61 -38.29 2.76
C THR A 239 -3.91 -38.98 3.17
N GLU A 240 -3.98 -40.29 2.96
CA GLU A 240 -5.08 -41.11 3.47
C GLU A 240 -4.96 -41.41 4.98
N GLN A 241 -3.94 -40.86 5.65
CA GLN A 241 -3.73 -41.07 7.08
C GLN A 241 -4.79 -40.36 7.92
N ILE A 242 -5.11 -40.98 9.06
CA ILE A 242 -5.93 -40.39 10.12
C ILE A 242 -5.02 -40.23 11.34
N ILE A 243 -4.77 -38.99 11.76
CA ILE A 243 -3.97 -38.67 12.95
C ILE A 243 -4.91 -38.11 14.01
N ASP A 244 -4.90 -38.67 15.22
CA ASP A 244 -5.76 -38.27 16.34
C ASP A 244 -7.26 -38.15 15.98
N GLY A 245 -7.74 -39.11 15.18
CA GLY A 245 -9.13 -39.13 14.69
C GLY A 245 -9.45 -38.10 13.61
N ARG A 246 -8.46 -37.37 13.08
CA ARG A 246 -8.62 -36.36 12.04
C ARG A 246 -8.07 -36.84 10.69
N SER A 247 -8.91 -36.80 9.66
CA SER A 247 -8.52 -37.09 8.27
C SER A 247 -7.62 -35.98 7.72
N LEU A 248 -6.58 -36.38 6.97
CA LEU A 248 -5.60 -35.50 6.31
C LEU A 248 -5.79 -35.43 4.78
N LYS A 249 -7.02 -35.61 4.31
CA LYS A 249 -7.39 -35.47 2.89
C LYS A 249 -7.22 -34.04 2.37
N GLU A 250 -7.30 -33.89 1.06
CA GLU A 250 -7.09 -32.64 0.34
C GLU A 250 -7.99 -31.50 0.87
N ASP A 251 -9.27 -31.77 1.08
CA ASP A 251 -10.26 -30.81 1.59
C ASP A 251 -10.08 -30.48 3.08
N LYS A 252 -9.21 -31.21 3.80
CA LYS A 252 -8.97 -31.07 5.25
C LYS A 252 -7.72 -30.26 5.59
N TYR A 253 -7.53 -29.12 4.90
CA TYR A 253 -6.35 -28.26 5.10
C TYR A 253 -6.11 -27.87 6.57
N LYS A 254 -7.15 -27.62 7.38
CA LYS A 254 -7.01 -27.30 8.81
C LYS A 254 -6.36 -28.43 9.60
N ASN A 255 -6.78 -29.66 9.32
CA ASN A 255 -6.25 -30.84 9.98
C ASN A 255 -4.79 -31.05 9.57
N ARG A 256 -4.47 -30.84 8.29
CA ARG A 256 -3.10 -30.93 7.77
C ARG A 256 -2.18 -29.88 8.37
N LEU A 257 -2.63 -28.62 8.43
CA LEU A 257 -1.89 -27.52 9.06
C LEU A 257 -1.66 -27.80 10.55
N MET A 258 -2.69 -28.25 11.27
CA MET A 258 -2.56 -28.60 12.69
C MET A 258 -1.55 -29.74 12.89
N ALA A 259 -1.67 -30.82 12.12
CA ALA A 259 -0.76 -31.96 12.21
C ALA A 259 0.69 -31.58 11.84
N PHE A 260 0.86 -30.72 10.84
CA PHE A 260 2.15 -30.16 10.46
C PHE A 260 2.73 -29.31 11.60
N ALA A 261 1.95 -28.34 12.09
CA ALA A 261 2.38 -27.40 13.11
C ALA A 261 2.70 -28.10 14.44
N THR A 262 1.93 -29.11 14.86
CA THR A 262 2.25 -29.93 16.05
C THR A 262 3.55 -30.71 15.89
N LYS A 263 3.94 -31.10 14.66
CA LYS A 263 5.24 -31.75 14.42
C LYS A 263 6.42 -30.77 14.45
N GLN A 264 6.21 -29.51 14.09
CA GLN A 264 7.27 -28.50 13.95
C GLN A 264 7.43 -27.58 15.17
N LEU A 265 6.35 -27.29 15.90
CA LEU A 265 6.35 -26.36 17.03
C LEU A 265 6.20 -27.08 18.38
N GLN A 266 6.91 -26.58 19.39
CA GLN A 266 6.69 -26.96 20.79
C GLN A 266 5.56 -26.18 21.48
N SER A 267 5.16 -25.00 20.95
CA SER A 267 4.12 -24.14 21.56
C SER A 267 2.74 -24.35 20.95
N LYS A 268 1.83 -24.95 21.73
CA LYS A 268 0.43 -25.20 21.34
C LYS A 268 -0.35 -23.92 21.04
N THR A 269 -0.08 -22.83 21.77
CA THR A 269 -0.80 -21.55 21.61
C THR A 269 -0.56 -20.90 20.24
N ASN A 270 0.68 -20.92 19.74
CA ASN A 270 1.00 -20.36 18.42
C ASN A 270 0.31 -21.17 17.31
N VAL A 271 0.29 -22.50 17.45
CA VAL A 271 -0.43 -23.39 16.52
C VAL A 271 -1.92 -23.05 16.46
N GLU A 272 -2.57 -22.89 17.62
CA GLU A 272 -4.00 -22.56 17.70
C GLU A 272 -4.31 -21.20 17.07
N MET A 273 -3.44 -20.21 17.27
CA MET A 273 -3.57 -18.88 16.68
C MET A 273 -3.53 -18.94 15.15
N ILE A 274 -2.53 -19.62 14.57
CA ILE A 274 -2.37 -19.74 13.10
C ILE A 274 -3.54 -20.51 12.48
N VAL A 275 -4.00 -21.58 13.13
CA VAL A 275 -5.17 -22.35 12.67
C VAL A 275 -6.44 -21.49 12.72
N SER A 276 -6.62 -20.65 13.74
CA SER A 276 -7.74 -19.72 13.87
C SER A 276 -7.69 -18.62 12.80
N ALA A 277 -6.52 -18.02 12.57
CA ALA A 277 -6.29 -17.02 11.52
C ALA A 277 -6.61 -17.60 10.14
N THR A 278 -6.10 -18.81 9.84
CA THR A 278 -6.41 -19.56 8.61
C THR A 278 -7.92 -19.76 8.46
N ALA A 279 -8.60 -20.26 9.50
CA ALA A 279 -10.03 -20.51 9.46
C ALA A 279 -10.86 -19.24 9.21
N THR A 280 -10.40 -18.11 9.74
CA THR A 280 -11.02 -16.81 9.55
C THR A 280 -10.83 -16.33 8.11
N LEU A 281 -9.61 -16.40 7.58
CA LEU A 281 -9.31 -15.96 6.22
C LEU A 281 -10.09 -16.76 5.16
N PHE A 282 -10.24 -18.08 5.33
CA PHE A 282 -11.08 -18.89 4.42
C PHE A 282 -12.55 -18.46 4.43
N LYS A 283 -13.11 -18.18 5.61
CA LYS A 283 -14.49 -17.67 5.72
C LYS A 283 -14.62 -16.30 5.05
N GLU A 284 -13.60 -15.47 5.14
CA GLU A 284 -13.56 -14.17 4.47
C GLU A 284 -13.50 -14.33 2.95
N TRP A 285 -12.66 -15.23 2.43
CA TRP A 285 -12.62 -15.55 0.99
C TRP A 285 -14.00 -15.98 0.48
N GLU A 286 -14.67 -16.89 1.17
CA GLU A 286 -16.02 -17.35 0.79
C GLU A 286 -17.04 -16.22 0.78
N LYS A 287 -17.03 -15.37 1.82
CA LYS A 287 -17.94 -14.22 1.92
C LYS A 287 -17.68 -13.16 0.86
N LEU A 288 -16.41 -12.78 0.65
CA LEU A 288 -16.03 -11.78 -0.35
C LEU A 288 -16.33 -12.29 -1.77
N TYR A 289 -16.02 -13.56 -2.07
CA TYR A 289 -16.38 -14.19 -3.33
C TYR A 289 -17.90 -14.13 -3.58
N ALA A 290 -18.70 -14.46 -2.56
CA ALA A 290 -20.16 -14.38 -2.66
C ALA A 290 -20.69 -12.95 -2.81
N LEU A 291 -20.04 -11.95 -2.20
CA LEU A 291 -20.40 -10.54 -2.31
C LEU A 291 -20.09 -9.99 -3.70
N PHE A 292 -18.91 -10.30 -4.24
CA PHE A 292 -18.45 -9.78 -5.53
C PHE A 292 -19.26 -10.36 -6.70
N ASN A 293 -19.67 -11.64 -6.60
CA ASN A 293 -20.61 -12.25 -7.54
C ASN A 293 -22.02 -11.67 -7.50
N LYS A 294 -22.37 -10.90 -6.45
CA LYS A 294 -23.66 -10.18 -6.36
C LYS A 294 -23.58 -8.75 -6.90
N GLY A 295 -22.42 -8.27 -7.35
CA GLY A 295 -22.27 -6.97 -8.01
C GLY A 295 -22.40 -5.75 -7.09
N VAL A 296 -21.96 -5.84 -5.83
CA VAL A 296 -22.20 -4.80 -4.81
C VAL A 296 -21.06 -3.75 -4.72
N HIS A 297 -21.10 -2.68 -5.51
CA HIS A 297 -20.20 -1.49 -5.49
C HIS A 297 -18.67 -1.75 -5.62
N ASP A 298 -18.07 -1.30 -6.74
CA ASP A 298 -16.68 -1.60 -7.13
C ASP A 298 -15.57 -1.01 -6.21
N GLU A 299 -15.80 0.14 -5.56
CA GLU A 299 -14.77 0.75 -4.71
C GLU A 299 -14.55 -0.04 -3.40
N THR A 300 -15.66 -0.49 -2.80
CA THR A 300 -15.63 -1.38 -1.63
C THR A 300 -14.90 -2.67 -1.98
N HIS A 301 -15.17 -3.23 -3.16
CA HIS A 301 -14.52 -4.46 -3.63
C HIS A 301 -13.00 -4.35 -3.65
N ARG A 302 -12.43 -3.27 -4.20
CA ARG A 302 -10.98 -3.10 -4.27
C ARG A 302 -10.32 -3.08 -2.89
N SER A 303 -10.91 -2.33 -1.96
CA SER A 303 -10.38 -2.19 -0.60
C SER A 303 -10.38 -3.52 0.17
N GLU A 304 -11.43 -4.30 0.03
CA GLU A 304 -11.58 -5.63 0.64
C GLU A 304 -10.64 -6.64 -0.03
N CYS A 305 -10.48 -6.59 -1.36
CA CYS A 305 -9.49 -7.39 -2.07
C CYS A 305 -8.06 -7.09 -1.60
N ARG A 306 -7.71 -5.81 -1.43
CA ARG A 306 -6.38 -5.41 -0.92
C ARG A 306 -6.11 -6.02 0.45
N ARG A 307 -7.07 -5.92 1.37
CA ARG A 307 -6.97 -6.50 2.72
C ARG A 307 -6.79 -8.01 2.67
N CYS A 308 -7.52 -8.68 1.78
CA CYS A 308 -7.42 -10.11 1.58
C CYS A 308 -6.03 -10.55 1.07
N ILE A 309 -5.45 -9.82 0.10
CA ILE A 309 -4.08 -10.10 -0.38
C ILE A 309 -3.08 -9.95 0.77
N ILE A 310 -3.13 -8.84 1.52
CA ILE A 310 -2.25 -8.60 2.67
C ILE A 310 -2.36 -9.74 3.69
N ARG A 311 -3.57 -10.15 4.05
CA ARG A 311 -3.80 -11.27 4.98
C ARG A 311 -3.29 -12.60 4.45
N THR A 312 -3.35 -12.82 3.13
CA THR A 312 -2.78 -14.02 2.50
C THR A 312 -1.27 -14.04 2.67
N VAL A 313 -0.59 -12.92 2.42
CA VAL A 313 0.85 -12.77 2.62
C VAL A 313 1.23 -12.97 4.09
N LEU A 314 0.54 -12.31 5.03
CA LEU A 314 0.78 -12.49 6.46
C LEU A 314 0.56 -13.93 6.93
N LEU A 315 -0.41 -14.64 6.34
CA LEU A 315 -0.62 -16.04 6.69
C LEU A 315 0.49 -16.96 6.15
N LEU A 316 1.10 -16.62 5.01
CA LEU A 316 2.29 -17.32 4.54
C LEU A 316 3.47 -17.08 5.49
N ASP A 317 3.62 -15.86 5.99
CA ASP A 317 4.61 -15.49 7.01
C ASP A 317 4.43 -16.27 8.33
N ASP A 318 3.18 -16.40 8.78
CA ASP A 318 2.83 -17.24 9.93
C ASP A 318 3.23 -18.72 9.70
N ILE A 319 3.01 -19.24 8.49
CA ILE A 319 3.35 -20.64 8.15
C ILE A 319 4.85 -20.86 8.11
N ILE A 320 5.63 -19.96 7.50
CA ILE A 320 7.10 -20.09 7.49
C ILE A 320 7.68 -19.97 8.90
N SER A 321 7.02 -19.22 9.78
CA SER A 321 7.40 -19.09 11.19
C SER A 321 7.16 -20.37 12.02
N LEU A 322 6.42 -21.36 11.48
CA LEU A 322 6.22 -22.65 12.15
C LEU A 322 7.50 -23.49 12.24
N ARG A 323 8.51 -23.21 11.42
CA ARG A 323 9.73 -24.02 11.33
C ARG A 323 10.97 -23.15 11.30
N VAL A 324 11.96 -23.51 12.13
CA VAL A 324 13.27 -22.84 12.18
C VAL A 324 14.20 -23.34 11.07
N GLU A 325 14.08 -24.62 10.72
CA GLU A 325 14.89 -25.25 9.66
C GLU A 325 14.31 -25.04 8.26
N PRO A 326 15.15 -25.03 7.20
CA PRO A 326 14.71 -24.97 5.83
C PRO A 326 13.69 -26.07 5.47
N PHE A 327 12.70 -25.73 4.65
CA PHE A 327 11.77 -26.70 4.10
C PHE A 327 12.49 -27.67 3.17
N GLN A 328 12.03 -28.93 3.13
CA GLN A 328 12.61 -29.92 2.23
C GLN A 328 12.32 -29.53 0.79
N THR A 329 13.36 -29.54 -0.04
CA THR A 329 13.28 -29.19 -1.46
C THR A 329 12.37 -30.18 -2.18
N ASN A 330 11.45 -29.66 -2.99
CA ASN A 330 10.52 -30.48 -3.76
C ASN A 330 11.02 -30.58 -5.20
N ILE A 331 12.22 -31.15 -5.39
CA ILE A 331 12.76 -31.41 -6.73
C ILE A 331 12.33 -32.81 -7.14
N VAL A 332 11.57 -32.91 -8.23
CA VAL A 332 11.18 -34.18 -8.85
C VAL A 332 12.38 -34.75 -9.61
N SER A 333 13.48 -35.04 -8.93
CA SER A 333 14.63 -35.74 -9.53
C SER A 333 14.25 -37.13 -10.00
N ASP A 334 13.29 -37.76 -9.32
CA ASP A 334 12.90 -39.14 -9.58
C ASP A 334 12.29 -39.32 -10.97
N LYS A 335 11.56 -38.33 -11.50
CA LYS A 335 11.00 -38.41 -12.85
C LYS A 335 12.10 -38.36 -13.90
N TRP A 336 13.08 -37.46 -13.74
CA TRP A 336 14.19 -37.33 -14.68
C TRP A 336 15.16 -38.53 -14.60
N ILE A 337 15.40 -39.05 -13.40
CA ILE A 337 16.23 -40.25 -13.17
C ILE A 337 15.55 -41.50 -13.72
N ASN A 338 14.23 -41.67 -13.53
CA ASN A 338 13.48 -42.80 -14.08
C ASN A 338 13.36 -42.71 -15.61
N ASP A 339 13.10 -41.53 -16.17
CA ASP A 339 13.07 -41.30 -17.63
C ASP A 339 14.46 -41.55 -18.26
N LEU A 340 15.55 -41.27 -17.53
CA LEU A 340 16.91 -41.63 -17.93
C LEU A 340 17.15 -43.14 -17.87
N HIS A 341 16.77 -43.79 -16.77
CA HIS A 341 16.93 -45.23 -16.60
C HIS A 341 16.17 -46.04 -17.66
N ASP A 342 14.97 -45.59 -18.05
CA ASP A 342 14.17 -46.25 -19.08
C ASP A 342 14.67 -45.96 -20.51
N LYS A 343 15.45 -44.89 -20.70
CA LYS A 343 16.05 -44.54 -22.00
C LYS A 343 17.39 -45.24 -22.27
N TYR A 344 18.03 -45.79 -21.23
CA TYR A 344 19.32 -46.49 -21.30
C TYR A 344 19.24 -47.99 -20.91
N LYS A 345 18.02 -48.56 -20.85
CA LYS A 345 17.75 -49.99 -20.95
C LYS A 345 17.27 -50.33 -22.35
#